data_AF-A0A1U9K891-F1
#
_entry.id   AF-A0A1U9K891-F1
#
_cell.length_a   1.000
_cell.length_b   1.000
_cell.length_c   1.000
_cell.angle_alpha   90.00
_cell.angle_beta   90.00
_cell.angle_gamma   90.00
#
_symmetry.space_group_name_H-M   'P 1'
#
loop_
_entity.id
_entity.type
_entity.pdbx_description
1 polymer ?
#
loop_
_entity_poly.entity_id
_entity_poly.type
_entity_poly.pdbx_seq_one_letter_code
_entity_poly.pdbx_strand_id
1 'polypeptide(L)'
;MFFLLILTHGKVSFSKRCFLADSIPLCLPFMHILLIQESRTFTKRFEEYFLKAPELAGYLRTHLFTFPALNRFNREVELEMALFQSFLSEIEELELEDEVLGTLSPLMPDHMFREECYYLMKLAQVSDVKMPECDPTQPRVE
;
A
#
# COMPACT_ATOMS: atom_id res chain seq x y z
N MET A 1 -8.98 -4.52 20.89
CA MET A 1 -9.69 -3.44 20.17
C MET A 1 -8.85 -2.83 19.04
N PHE A 2 -7.55 -2.57 19.24
CA PHE A 2 -6.64 -2.05 18.21
C PHE A 2 -6.45 -2.94 16.97
N PHE A 3 -6.44 -4.27 17.11
CA PHE A 3 -6.31 -5.20 15.97
C PHE A 3 -7.50 -5.15 14.99
N LEU A 4 -8.72 -5.00 15.50
CA LEU A 4 -9.91 -4.81 14.64
C LEU A 4 -9.88 -3.45 13.94
N LEU A 5 -9.31 -2.42 14.57
CA LEU A 5 -9.10 -1.11 13.96
C LEU A 5 -8.08 -1.18 12.82
N ILE A 6 -7.02 -1.97 12.92
CA ILE A 6 -6.05 -2.11 11.83
C ILE A 6 -6.57 -2.96 10.68
N LEU A 7 -7.45 -3.92 10.94
CA LEU A 7 -8.12 -4.65 9.87
C LEU A 7 -9.25 -3.83 9.22
N THR A 8 -9.88 -2.89 9.94
CA THR A 8 -10.89 -1.98 9.38
C THR A 8 -10.24 -0.78 8.68
N HIS A 9 -9.19 -0.17 9.24
CA HIS A 9 -8.31 0.77 8.56
C HIS A 9 -7.53 0.12 7.43
N GLY A 10 -7.14 -1.14 7.58
CA GLY A 10 -6.55 -1.96 6.52
C GLY A 10 -7.56 -2.17 5.41
N LYS A 11 -8.82 -2.50 5.70
CA LYS A 11 -9.89 -2.51 4.68
C LYS A 11 -10.03 -1.16 3.98
N VAL A 12 -9.97 -0.04 4.70
CA VAL A 12 -10.06 1.31 4.12
C VAL A 12 -8.82 1.64 3.27
N SER A 13 -7.61 1.31 3.74
CA SER A 13 -6.33 1.54 3.07
C SER A 13 -6.15 0.61 1.86
N PHE A 14 -6.46 -0.69 1.98
CA PHE A 14 -6.53 -1.63 0.84
C PHE A 14 -7.60 -1.22 -0.17
N SER A 15 -8.78 -0.78 0.28
CA SER A 15 -9.83 -0.30 -0.63
C SER A 15 -9.44 0.96 -1.39
N LYS A 16 -8.72 1.90 -0.76
CA LYS A 16 -8.16 3.08 -1.44
C LYS A 16 -7.02 2.69 -2.38
N ARG A 17 -6.11 1.81 -1.95
CA ARG A 17 -5.02 1.23 -2.76
C ARG A 17 -5.53 0.58 -4.05
N CYS A 18 -6.53 -0.31 -3.95
CA CYS A 18 -7.15 -0.94 -5.13
C CYS A 18 -7.71 0.12 -6.09
N PHE A 19 -8.40 1.15 -5.57
CA PHE A 19 -8.99 2.19 -6.41
C PHE A 19 -7.94 3.06 -7.12
N LEU A 20 -6.80 3.31 -6.47
CA LEU A 20 -5.72 4.15 -7.00
C LEU A 20 -4.78 3.39 -7.94
N ALA A 21 -4.43 2.14 -7.63
CA ALA A 21 -3.61 1.29 -8.50
C ALA A 21 -4.30 0.96 -9.84
N ASP A 22 -5.64 0.94 -9.87
CA ASP A 22 -6.43 0.80 -11.10
C ASP A 22 -6.49 2.09 -11.93
N SER A 23 -6.24 3.24 -11.29
CA SER A 23 -6.23 4.56 -11.94
C SER A 23 -4.89 4.86 -12.63
N ILE A 24 -3.76 4.34 -12.10
CA ILE A 24 -2.42 4.54 -12.67
C ILE A 24 -2.35 4.08 -14.15
N PRO A 25 -2.84 2.88 -14.53
CA PRO A 25 -2.90 2.46 -15.93
C PRO A 25 -3.69 3.36 -16.87
N LEU A 26 -4.69 4.08 -16.35
CA LEU A 26 -5.53 4.98 -17.14
C LEU A 26 -4.82 6.31 -17.45
N CYS A 27 -3.86 6.70 -16.59
CA CYS A 27 -3.12 7.94 -16.68
C CYS A 27 -1.75 7.82 -17.38
N LEU A 28 -1.27 6.60 -17.63
CA LEU A 28 -0.01 6.33 -18.33
C LEU A 28 -0.27 5.94 -19.81
N PRO A 29 0.32 6.61 -20.82
CA PRO A 29 0.11 6.29 -22.22
C PRO A 29 0.84 5.00 -22.63
N PHE A 30 0.60 4.55 -23.87
CA PHE A 30 1.10 3.31 -24.47
C PHE A 30 2.62 3.10 -24.41
N MET A 31 3.42 4.15 -24.11
CA MET A 31 4.88 4.05 -24.00
C MET A 31 5.34 3.42 -22.67
N HIS A 32 4.48 3.37 -21.65
CA HIS A 32 4.81 2.92 -20.29
C HIS A 32 4.20 1.55 -19.93
N ILE A 33 4.20 0.59 -20.87
CA ILE A 33 3.58 -0.74 -20.71
C ILE A 33 4.12 -1.50 -19.49
N LEU A 34 5.41 -1.34 -19.16
CA LEU A 34 6.03 -2.02 -18.02
C LEU A 34 5.48 -1.52 -16.68
N LEU A 35 5.40 -0.19 -16.47
CA LEU A 35 4.81 0.41 -15.28
C LEU A 35 3.33 0.02 -15.13
N ILE A 36 2.60 -0.07 -16.24
CA ILE A 36 1.20 -0.54 -16.24
C ILE A 36 1.11 -2.00 -15.78
N GLN A 37 2.00 -2.88 -16.28
CA GLN A 37 2.03 -4.29 -15.88
C GLN A 37 2.39 -4.44 -14.41
N GLU A 38 3.34 -3.66 -13.92
CA GLU A 38 3.74 -3.64 -12.52
C GLU A 38 2.60 -3.16 -11.61
N SER A 39 1.96 -2.04 -11.96
CA SER A 39 0.78 -1.52 -11.24
C SER A 39 -0.33 -2.57 -11.13
N ARG A 40 -0.66 -3.26 -12.25
CA ARG A 40 -1.65 -4.35 -12.24
C ARG A 40 -1.23 -5.53 -11.36
N THR A 41 0.07 -5.80 -11.29
CA THR A 41 0.61 -6.87 -10.44
C THR A 41 0.50 -6.47 -8.97
N PHE A 42 0.67 -5.20 -8.61
CA PHE A 42 0.36 -4.68 -7.29
C PHE A 42 -1.14 -4.76 -6.98
N THR A 43 -2.03 -4.33 -7.88
CA THR A 43 -3.49 -4.46 -7.71
C THR A 43 -3.86 -5.89 -7.32
N LYS A 44 -3.43 -6.88 -8.12
CA LYS A 44 -3.76 -8.28 -7.88
C LYS A 44 -3.26 -8.78 -6.52
N ARG A 45 -2.02 -8.44 -6.13
CA ARG A 45 -1.46 -8.81 -4.82
C ARG A 45 -2.26 -8.20 -3.67
N PHE A 46 -2.66 -6.93 -3.80
CA PHE A 46 -3.49 -6.27 -2.80
C PHE A 46 -4.90 -6.83 -2.70
N GLU A 47 -5.52 -7.25 -3.81
CA GLU A 47 -6.79 -7.98 -3.81
C GLU A 47 -6.68 -9.32 -3.05
N GLU A 48 -5.61 -10.08 -3.29
CA GLU A 48 -5.35 -11.33 -2.57
C GLU A 48 -5.22 -11.10 -1.06
N TYR A 49 -4.52 -10.03 -0.64
CA TYR A 49 -4.45 -9.66 0.78
C TYR A 49 -5.78 -9.17 1.34
N PHE A 50 -6.57 -8.44 0.56
CA PHE A 50 -7.90 -7.98 0.94
C PHE A 50 -8.84 -9.16 1.22
N LEU A 51 -8.75 -10.24 0.43
CA LEU A 51 -9.52 -11.46 0.67
C LEU A 51 -9.00 -12.27 1.87
N LYS A 52 -7.67 -12.31 2.09
CA LYS A 52 -7.04 -13.05 3.18
C LYS A 52 -7.24 -12.40 4.56
N ALA A 53 -7.24 -11.07 4.64
CA ALA A 53 -7.29 -10.36 5.92
C ALA A 53 -8.57 -10.62 6.76
N PRO A 54 -9.79 -10.63 6.19
CA PRO A 54 -11.01 -10.98 6.92
C PRO A 54 -11.00 -12.41 7.48
N GLU A 55 -10.41 -13.37 6.76
CA GLU A 55 -10.31 -14.76 7.22
C GLU A 55 -9.43 -14.86 8.48
N LEU A 56 -8.26 -14.21 8.45
CA LEU A 56 -7.37 -14.12 9.61
C LEU A 56 -8.01 -13.36 10.78
N ALA A 57 -8.79 -12.32 10.48
CA ALA A 57 -9.60 -11.60 11.47
C ALA A 57 -10.63 -12.52 12.15
N GLY A 58 -11.22 -13.45 11.38
CA GLY A 58 -12.16 -14.44 11.88
C GLY A 58 -11.57 -15.31 12.97
N TYR A 59 -10.31 -15.72 12.84
CA TYR A 59 -9.61 -16.53 13.84
C TYR A 59 -9.43 -15.82 15.19
N LEU A 60 -9.37 -14.48 15.21
CA LEU A 60 -9.27 -13.71 16.45
C LEU A 60 -10.50 -13.90 17.38
N ARG A 61 -11.63 -14.35 16.84
CA ARG A 61 -12.83 -14.69 17.63
C ARG A 61 -12.61 -15.86 18.59
N THR A 62 -11.59 -16.68 18.35
CA THR A 62 -11.20 -17.79 19.23
C THR A 62 -10.42 -17.32 20.46
N HIS A 63 -10.21 -16.02 20.63
CA HIS A 63 -9.32 -15.40 21.62
C HIS A 63 -7.84 -15.72 21.43
N LEU A 64 -7.47 -16.27 20.28
CA LEU A 64 -6.08 -16.38 19.83
C LEU A 64 -5.67 -15.10 19.10
N PHE A 65 -5.00 -14.19 19.82
CA PHE A 65 -4.64 -12.87 19.27
C PHE A 65 -3.31 -12.85 18.50
N THR A 66 -2.48 -13.87 18.68
CA THR A 66 -1.21 -14.03 17.97
C THR A 66 -1.09 -15.47 17.51
N PHE A 67 -0.72 -15.66 16.25
CA PHE A 67 -0.49 -16.98 15.68
C PHE A 67 0.44 -16.90 14.46
N PRO A 68 1.18 -17.96 14.13
CA PRO A 68 2.23 -17.91 13.11
C PRO A 68 1.75 -17.40 11.75
N ALA A 69 0.54 -17.77 11.33
CA ALA A 69 -0.01 -17.33 10.05
C ALA A 69 -0.31 -15.82 10.00
N LEU A 70 -0.73 -15.21 11.13
CA LEU A 70 -0.93 -13.76 11.23
C LEU A 70 0.41 -13.02 11.17
N ASN A 71 1.42 -13.50 11.89
CA ASN A 71 2.75 -12.90 11.88
C ASN A 71 3.39 -12.97 10.49
N ARG A 72 3.23 -14.10 9.80
CA ARG A 72 3.67 -14.26 8.41
C ARG A 72 2.95 -13.29 7.49
N PHE A 73 1.62 -13.19 7.60
CA PHE A 73 0.83 -12.26 6.80
C PHE A 73 1.27 -10.80 6.99
N ASN A 74 1.52 -10.37 8.23
CA ASN A 74 1.98 -9.00 8.50
C ASN A 74 3.33 -8.71 7.84
N ARG A 75 4.27 -9.67 7.83
CA ARG A 75 5.57 -9.54 7.14
C ARG A 75 5.44 -9.54 5.62
N GLU A 76 4.53 -10.35 5.07
CA GLU A 76 4.22 -10.34 3.63
C GLU A 76 3.70 -8.96 3.20
N VAL A 77 2.77 -8.39 3.98
CA VAL A 77 2.23 -7.05 3.73
C VAL A 77 3.29 -5.97 3.91
N GLU A 78 4.12 -6.04 4.96
CA GLU A 78 5.25 -5.12 5.17
C GLU A 78 6.14 -5.04 3.93
N LEU A 79 6.56 -6.20 3.41
CA LEU A 79 7.42 -6.29 2.23
C LEU A 79 6.76 -5.69 0.99
N GLU A 80 5.52 -6.10 0.70
CA GLU A 80 4.80 -5.63 -0.49
C GLU A 80 4.52 -4.13 -0.46
N MET A 81 4.28 -3.58 0.73
CA MET A 81 4.10 -2.15 0.88
C MET A 81 5.40 -1.36 0.72
N ALA A 82 6.52 -1.88 1.20
CA ALA A 82 7.82 -1.27 0.95
C ALA A 82 8.15 -1.25 -0.55
N LEU A 83 7.87 -2.35 -1.27
CA LEU A 83 8.02 -2.40 -2.72
C LEU A 83 7.11 -1.40 -3.44
N PHE A 84 5.86 -1.28 -2.99
CA PHE A 84 4.91 -0.33 -3.56
C PHE A 84 5.30 1.12 -3.29
N GLN A 85 5.85 1.43 -2.12
CA GLN A 85 6.40 2.75 -1.82
C GLN A 85 7.55 3.12 -2.77
N SER A 86 8.47 2.20 -3.03
CA SER A 86 9.54 2.43 -4.02
C SER A 86 8.98 2.67 -5.42
N PHE A 87 7.96 1.91 -5.83
CA PHE A 87 7.28 2.09 -7.11
C PHE A 87 6.60 3.47 -7.22
N LEU A 88 5.97 3.95 -6.15
CA LEU A 88 5.38 5.29 -6.12
C LEU A 88 6.43 6.40 -6.21
N SER A 89 7.57 6.24 -5.54
CA SER A 89 8.69 7.19 -5.65
C SER A 89 9.28 7.22 -7.07
N GLU A 90 9.37 6.07 -7.75
CA GLU A 90 9.82 6.02 -9.14
C GLU A 90 8.83 6.76 -10.07
N ILE A 91 7.52 6.58 -9.88
CA ILE A 91 6.51 7.33 -10.65
C ILE A 91 6.62 8.84 -10.39
N GLU A 92 6.81 9.23 -9.13
CA GLU A 92 6.96 10.63 -8.74
C GLU A 92 8.19 11.28 -9.39
N GLU A 93 9.34 10.60 -9.38
CA GLU A 93 10.58 11.07 -10.02
C GLU A 93 10.39 11.23 -11.54
N LEU A 94 9.79 10.23 -12.19
CA LEU A 94 9.52 10.28 -13.64
C LEU A 94 8.52 11.37 -14.04
N GLU A 95 7.57 11.73 -13.17
CA GLU A 95 6.67 12.87 -13.39
C GLU A 95 7.39 14.21 -13.21
N LEU A 96 8.25 14.34 -12.20
CA LEU A 96 9.03 15.56 -11.96
C LEU A 96 10.03 15.85 -13.09
N GLU A 97 10.54 14.80 -13.74
CA GLU A 97 11.44 14.90 -14.89
C GLU A 97 10.70 15.09 -16.23
N ASP A 98 9.36 15.15 -16.24
CA ASP A 98 8.49 15.21 -17.43
C ASP A 98 8.71 14.02 -18.40
N GLU A 99 9.23 12.91 -17.89
CA GLU A 99 9.50 11.67 -18.64
C GLU A 99 8.24 10.77 -18.74
N VAL A 100 7.26 11.02 -17.88
CA VAL A 100 5.92 10.40 -17.95
C VAL A 100 4.92 11.35 -18.62
N LEU A 101 4.57 11.03 -19.86
CA LEU A 101 3.52 11.71 -20.63
C LEU A 101 2.11 11.36 -20.11
N GLY A 102 1.76 11.74 -18.87
CA GLY A 102 0.47 11.42 -18.24
C GLY A 102 -0.35 12.64 -17.82
N THR A 103 -1.63 12.44 -17.50
CA THR A 103 -2.46 13.43 -16.76
C THR A 103 -2.36 13.29 -15.24
N LEU A 104 -1.42 12.44 -14.83
CA LEU A 104 -1.16 12.08 -13.45
C LEU A 104 -0.45 13.28 -12.80
N SER A 105 -0.99 13.74 -11.67
CA SER A 105 -0.42 14.89 -10.95
C SER A 105 0.56 14.36 -9.91
N PRO A 106 1.72 15.00 -9.70
CA PRO A 106 2.74 14.54 -8.75
C PRO A 106 2.21 14.48 -7.31
N LEU A 107 1.13 15.21 -7.03
CA LEU A 107 0.41 15.16 -5.75
C LEU A 107 -0.26 13.81 -5.46
N MET A 108 -0.52 12.99 -6.48
CA MET A 108 -1.17 11.69 -6.33
C MET A 108 -0.20 10.62 -5.81
N PRO A 109 0.99 10.40 -6.41
CA PRO A 109 2.04 9.56 -5.82
C PRO A 109 2.40 9.96 -4.38
N ASP A 110 2.61 11.26 -4.11
CA ASP A 110 2.89 11.78 -2.76
C ASP A 110 1.74 11.50 -1.77
N HIS A 111 0.48 11.67 -2.20
CA HIS A 111 -0.67 11.32 -1.35
C HIS A 111 -0.68 9.82 -1.02
N MET A 112 -0.46 8.97 -2.01
CA MET A 112 -0.46 7.51 -1.84
C MET A 112 0.67 7.07 -0.91
N PHE A 113 1.89 7.54 -1.16
CA PHE A 113 3.06 7.19 -0.35
C PHE A 113 2.84 7.48 1.14
N ARG A 114 2.21 8.61 1.47
CA ARG A 114 1.90 8.99 2.85
C ARG A 114 0.82 8.12 3.48
N GLU A 115 -0.20 7.71 2.73
CA GLU A 115 -1.20 6.75 3.21
C GLU A 115 -0.55 5.39 3.52
N GLU A 116 0.37 4.93 2.65
CA GLU A 116 1.12 3.68 2.86
C GLU A 116 2.04 3.77 4.09
N CYS A 117 2.75 4.88 4.24
CA CYS A 117 3.62 5.14 5.38
C CYS A 117 2.83 5.07 6.70
N TYR A 118 1.68 5.74 6.75
CA TYR A 118 0.81 5.71 7.92
C TYR A 118 0.33 4.30 8.26
N TYR A 119 -0.02 3.50 7.25
CA TYR A 119 -0.42 2.12 7.47
C TYR A 119 0.72 1.28 8.07
N LEU A 120 1.94 1.36 7.53
CA LEU A 120 3.09 0.62 8.05
C LEU A 120 3.42 1.01 9.49
N MET A 121 3.36 2.31 9.82
CA MET A 121 3.51 2.77 11.21
C MET A 121 2.49 2.13 12.14
N LYS A 122 1.23 2.02 11.72
CA LYS A 122 0.18 1.35 12.51
C LYS A 122 0.39 -0.15 12.61
N LEU A 123 0.86 -0.79 11.54
CA LEU A 123 1.16 -2.22 11.54
C LEU A 123 2.30 -2.55 12.51
N ALA A 124 3.37 -1.74 12.51
CA ALA A 124 4.50 -1.87 13.44
C ALA A 124 4.10 -1.67 14.91
N GLN A 125 3.09 -0.84 15.20
CA GLN A 125 2.60 -0.62 16.56
C GLN A 125 1.90 -1.84 17.17
N VAL A 126 1.42 -2.78 16.35
CA VAL A 126 0.60 -3.92 16.82
C VAL A 126 1.18 -5.28 16.45
N SER A 127 2.31 -5.33 15.76
CA SER A 127 2.94 -6.55 15.28
C SER A 127 4.45 -6.46 15.35
N ASP A 128 5.14 -7.56 15.05
CA ASP A 128 6.61 -7.62 15.09
C ASP A 128 7.30 -7.02 13.84
N VAL A 129 6.54 -6.27 13.04
CA VAL A 129 7.01 -5.54 11.85
C VAL A 129 7.83 -4.32 12.28
N LYS A 130 8.87 -3.98 11.52
CA LYS A 130 9.74 -2.84 11.87
C LYS A 130 8.99 -1.52 11.64
N MET A 131 9.32 -0.52 12.44
CA MET A 131 8.84 0.84 12.18
C MET A 131 9.42 1.32 10.84
N PRO A 132 8.60 1.83 9.91
CA PRO A 132 9.11 2.31 8.64
C PRO A 132 9.91 3.61 8.83
N GLU A 133 10.91 3.83 7.98
CA GLU A 133 11.72 5.05 7.93
C GLU A 133 11.06 6.09 7.01
N CYS A 134 9.83 6.50 7.32
CA CYS A 134 9.07 7.47 6.54
C CYS A 134 8.26 8.44 7.43
N ASP A 135 8.01 9.66 6.94
CA ASP A 135 7.20 10.67 7.65
C ASP A 135 5.92 11.00 6.84
N PRO A 136 4.72 10.60 7.31
CA PRO A 136 3.48 10.90 6.62
C PRO A 136 3.06 12.38 6.74
N THR A 137 3.76 13.19 7.53
CA THR A 137 3.45 14.61 7.79
C THR A 137 4.37 15.58 7.07
N GLN A 138 5.29 15.07 6.25
CA GLN A 138 6.21 15.89 5.47
C GLN A 138 5.47 16.90 4.55
N PRO A 139 6.09 18.06 4.23
CA PRO A 139 5.56 19.02 3.27
C PRO A 139 5.26 18.33 1.93
N ARG A 140 4.19 18.77 1.25
CA ARG A 140 3.85 18.23 -0.08
C ARG A 140 4.86 18.69 -1.11
N VAL A 141 5.07 17.86 -2.11
CA VAL A 141 5.84 18.20 -3.31
C VAL A 141 5.07 19.29 -4.07
N GLU A 142 5.79 20.33 -4.52
CA GLU A 142 5.27 21.49 -5.25
C GLU A 142 5.53 21.38 -6.76
#